data_AF-A0A9J7BW09-F1
#
_entry.id   AF-A0A9J7BW09-F1
#
_cell.length_a   1.000
_cell.length_b   1.000
_cell.length_c   1.000
_cell.angle_alpha   90.00
_cell.angle_beta   90.00
_cell.angle_gamma   90.00
#
_symmetry.space_group_name_H-M   'P 1'
#
loop_
_entity.id
_entity.type
_entity.pdbx_description
1 polymer ?
#
loop_
_entity_poly.entity_id
_entity_poly.type
_entity_poly.pdbx_seq_one_letter_code
_entity_poly.pdbx_strand_id
1 'polypeptide(L)'
;MTDASGTTTYSYDSMDRLTTKATPEGTLSYTYDAAGNLASMSSNHTNGVSATYSYDDLNRLTSVVDANLAGAGTTTYTYDTASNLGTVTYPNGIHTGFAYDQLNRVSTAVSQVAGYSYQRGPTGNLANVVELNGRTVNWTYDGINRLTSESISSDPTKNNGSVSYGLDPVGNRTSASASLNGIPSGNWSFNADDEVSSESYDANGNVIASGGKSFAYDSQNHLISMNGGAVQILYDGDGNRVAKSANGIVTRYLVDDLNPTGYAQVVEELSGAGVVERQYTYGLQRINQNQPINNTWTVSFYGYDGGGSVRQLTNAAGTVTDTYVYDAFGNSLQTGNQTPNVYLYRGEQFDSDLGLYYLRARYYNPITGRFMGRDPLGWNPLSTGSVHRYLYGLGDPVNGSDPSGASDTTVGNFPIPGDPAPTSPDYGPLRPTGAVE
;
A
#
# COMPACT_ATOMS: atom_id res chain seq x y z
N MET A 1 -2.81 24.83 -9.67
CA MET A 1 -4.07 24.06 -9.70
C MET A 1 -4.96 24.60 -8.59
N THR A 2 -6.25 24.80 -8.84
CA THR A 2 -7.21 25.21 -7.80
C THR A 2 -8.44 24.30 -7.90
N ASP A 3 -8.81 23.68 -6.79
CA ASP A 3 -9.87 22.69 -6.68
C ASP A 3 -10.58 22.80 -5.31
N ALA A 4 -11.34 21.77 -4.91
CA ALA A 4 -12.09 21.76 -3.65
C ALA A 4 -11.20 21.70 -2.39
N SER A 5 -9.97 21.20 -2.49
CA SER A 5 -9.00 21.18 -1.40
C SER A 5 -8.30 22.52 -1.19
N GLY A 6 -8.17 23.32 -2.25
CA GLY A 6 -7.55 24.64 -2.21
C GLY A 6 -6.70 24.88 -3.44
N THR A 7 -5.57 25.57 -3.27
CA THR A 7 -4.64 25.87 -4.37
C THR A 7 -3.32 25.17 -4.17
N THR A 8 -2.93 24.38 -5.18
CA THR A 8 -1.59 23.76 -5.28
C THR A 8 -0.75 24.51 -6.31
N THR A 9 0.49 24.84 -5.96
CA THR A 9 1.46 25.48 -6.85
C THR A 9 2.74 24.66 -6.95
N TYR A 10 3.33 24.65 -8.14
CA TYR A 10 4.54 23.89 -8.46
C TYR A 10 5.62 24.87 -8.94
N SER A 11 6.85 24.67 -8.47
CA SER A 11 8.04 25.37 -8.97
C SER A 11 9.04 24.38 -9.53
N TYR A 12 9.79 24.79 -10.55
CA TYR A 12 10.71 23.93 -11.27
C TYR A 12 12.10 24.58 -11.35
N ASP A 13 13.14 23.76 -11.47
CA ASP A 13 14.48 24.25 -11.82
C ASP A 13 14.63 24.46 -13.35
N SER A 14 15.82 24.87 -13.80
CA SER A 14 16.10 25.10 -15.22
C SER A 14 16.14 23.83 -16.08
N MET A 15 16.01 22.64 -15.47
CA MET A 15 15.90 21.35 -16.14
C MET A 15 14.47 20.80 -16.11
N ASP A 16 13.48 21.64 -15.80
CA ASP A 16 12.06 21.29 -15.65
C ASP A 16 11.79 20.24 -14.57
N ARG A 17 12.68 20.10 -13.59
CA ARG A 17 12.49 19.19 -12.45
C ARG A 17 11.78 19.92 -11.32
N LEU A 18 10.81 19.26 -10.68
CA LEU A 18 10.00 19.83 -9.59
C LEU A 18 10.89 20.16 -8.38
N THR A 19 10.95 21.42 -7.96
CA THR A 19 11.71 21.85 -6.78
C THR A 19 10.81 22.17 -5.60
N THR A 20 9.54 22.47 -5.83
CA THR A 20 8.58 22.77 -4.75
C THR A 20 7.17 22.39 -5.16
N LYS A 21 6.44 21.69 -4.27
CA LYS A 21 4.99 21.47 -4.31
C LYS A 21 4.38 22.12 -3.08
N ALA A 22 3.70 23.26 -3.24
CA ALA A 22 3.01 23.94 -2.16
C ALA A 22 1.51 23.68 -2.25
N THR A 23 0.95 23.01 -1.25
CA THR A 23 -0.47 22.67 -1.09
C THR A 23 -1.07 23.42 0.11
N PRO A 24 -2.40 23.38 0.29
CA PRO A 24 -3.05 23.89 1.51
C PRO A 24 -2.57 23.19 2.79
N GLU A 25 -2.16 21.93 2.69
CA GLU A 25 -1.67 21.11 3.79
C GLU A 25 -0.21 21.38 4.13
N GLY A 26 0.61 21.88 3.22
CA GLY A 26 2.03 22.15 3.47
C GLY A 26 2.84 22.33 2.20
N THR A 27 4.13 22.63 2.34
CA THR A 27 5.06 22.78 1.21
C THR A 27 6.15 21.74 1.27
N LEU A 28 6.28 20.94 0.22
CA LEU A 28 7.40 20.01 0.00
C LEU A 28 8.45 20.66 -0.90
N SER A 29 9.72 20.54 -0.51
CA SER A 29 10.88 21.02 -1.27
C SER A 29 11.77 19.87 -1.67
N TYR A 30 12.26 19.90 -2.92
CA TYR A 30 13.06 18.83 -3.50
C TYR A 30 14.39 19.35 -4.03
N THR A 31 15.44 18.53 -3.89
CA THR A 31 16.72 18.75 -4.57
C THR A 31 17.13 17.51 -5.34
N TYR A 32 18.09 17.65 -6.25
CA TYR A 32 18.52 16.58 -7.13
C TYR A 32 20.04 16.48 -7.16
N ASP A 33 20.54 15.28 -7.38
CA ASP A 33 21.96 15.05 -7.66
C ASP A 33 22.30 15.44 -9.11
N ALA A 34 23.57 15.26 -9.48
CA ALA A 34 24.07 15.57 -10.82
C ALA A 34 23.54 14.62 -11.91
N ALA A 35 23.09 13.41 -11.55
CA ALA A 35 22.49 12.44 -12.46
C ALA A 35 20.98 12.66 -12.63
N GLY A 36 20.38 13.51 -11.81
CA GLY A 36 18.95 13.84 -11.83
C GLY A 36 18.11 13.01 -10.87
N ASN A 37 18.72 12.19 -10.01
CA ASN A 37 17.98 11.49 -8.97
C ASN A 37 17.59 12.45 -7.85
N LEU A 38 16.47 12.19 -7.19
CA LEU A 38 15.99 12.95 -6.03
C LEU A 38 17.02 12.87 -4.90
N ALA A 39 17.68 13.96 -4.53
CA ALA A 39 18.71 13.98 -3.48
C ALA A 39 18.15 14.32 -2.09
N SER A 40 17.08 15.10 -2.01
CA SER A 40 16.41 15.38 -0.73
C SER A 40 14.94 15.74 -0.91
N MET A 41 14.15 15.47 0.13
CA MET A 41 12.79 15.96 0.29
C MET A 41 12.61 16.47 1.72
N SER A 42 12.02 17.66 1.88
CA SER A 42 11.64 18.16 3.21
C SER A 42 10.37 19.00 3.15
N SER A 43 9.61 19.01 4.24
CA SER A 43 8.48 19.92 4.38
C SER A 43 8.85 21.23 5.09
N ASN A 44 7.96 22.22 5.05
CA ASN A 44 8.09 23.49 5.76
C ASN A 44 7.59 23.46 7.21
N HIS A 45 7.07 22.33 7.69
CA HIS A 45 6.50 22.25 9.04
C HIS A 45 7.56 22.11 10.12
N THR A 46 7.25 22.65 11.30
CA THR A 46 8.00 22.32 12.52
C THR A 46 7.78 20.84 12.85
N ASN A 47 8.87 20.09 13.05
CA ASN A 47 8.83 18.63 13.08
C ASN A 47 8.14 18.10 11.82
N GLY A 48 8.51 18.63 10.66
CA GLY A 48 8.13 18.11 9.35
C GLY A 48 9.13 17.07 8.83
N VAL A 49 8.71 16.24 7.88
CA VAL A 49 9.56 15.24 7.24
C VAL A 49 10.80 15.89 6.64
N SER A 50 11.95 15.21 6.74
CA SER A 50 13.22 15.66 6.17
C SER A 50 14.09 14.44 5.89
N ALA A 51 14.23 14.12 4.60
CA ALA A 51 14.94 12.94 4.12
C ALA A 51 15.99 13.33 3.06
N THR A 52 17.14 12.67 3.10
CA THR A 52 18.13 12.72 2.02
C THR A 52 18.39 11.33 1.46
N TYR A 53 18.71 11.29 0.17
CA TYR A 53 18.82 10.06 -0.61
C TYR A 53 20.20 9.98 -1.25
N SER A 54 20.73 8.78 -1.35
CA SER A 54 21.99 8.50 -2.06
C SER A 54 21.82 7.32 -2.98
N TYR A 55 22.56 7.31 -4.08
CA TYR A 55 22.46 6.33 -5.15
C TYR A 55 23.83 5.76 -5.50
N ASP A 56 23.85 4.56 -6.09
CA ASP A 56 25.06 4.02 -6.73
C ASP A 56 25.19 4.50 -8.19
N ASP A 57 26.27 4.09 -8.86
CA ASP A 57 26.54 4.43 -10.26
C ASP A 57 25.49 3.89 -11.25
N LEU A 58 24.60 3.00 -10.81
CA LEU A 58 23.46 2.48 -11.59
C LEU A 58 22.15 3.20 -11.25
N ASN A 59 22.20 4.33 -10.54
CA ASN A 59 21.05 5.10 -10.04
C ASN A 59 20.11 4.30 -9.12
N ARG A 60 20.61 3.26 -8.44
CA ARG A 60 19.82 2.50 -7.46
C ARG A 60 20.00 3.12 -6.08
N LEU A 61 18.91 3.26 -5.33
CA LEU A 61 18.91 3.86 -3.99
C LEU A 61 19.81 3.05 -3.05
N THR A 62 20.84 3.65 -2.47
CA THR A 62 21.76 3.00 -1.52
C THR A 62 21.53 3.44 -0.08
N SER A 63 21.00 4.65 0.13
CA SER A 63 20.72 5.14 1.48
C SER A 63 19.59 6.16 1.53
N VAL A 64 18.85 6.13 2.64
CA VAL A 64 17.93 7.18 3.07
C VAL A 64 18.34 7.63 4.47
N VAL A 65 18.51 8.93 4.67
CA VAL A 65 18.78 9.51 6.00
C VAL A 65 17.58 10.34 6.42
N ASP A 66 16.94 9.94 7.51
CA ASP A 66 15.88 10.69 8.19
C ASP A 66 16.49 11.65 9.20
N ALA A 67 16.43 12.96 8.93
CA ALA A 67 17.07 13.97 9.78
C ALA A 67 16.39 14.15 11.14
N ASN A 68 15.17 13.63 11.32
CA ASN A 68 14.42 13.74 12.57
C ASN A 68 14.72 12.60 13.56
N LEU A 69 15.45 11.57 13.13
CA LEU A 69 15.81 10.44 14.00
C LEU A 69 17.16 10.65 14.70
N ALA A 70 17.22 10.26 15.97
CA ALA A 70 18.48 10.22 16.71
C ALA A 70 19.41 9.11 16.17
N GLY A 71 20.74 9.30 16.24
CA GLY A 71 21.71 8.24 15.91
C GLY A 71 21.93 8.01 14.41
N ALA A 72 22.08 9.08 13.63
CA ALA A 72 22.29 9.10 12.17
C ALA A 72 21.08 8.72 11.29
N GLY A 73 20.01 8.13 11.83
CA GLY A 73 18.73 7.98 11.10
C GLY A 73 18.83 7.28 9.74
N THR A 74 19.88 6.50 9.52
CA THR A 74 20.26 6.00 8.19
C THR A 74 19.69 4.61 7.94
N THR A 75 18.94 4.47 6.85
CA THR A 75 18.60 3.18 6.25
C THR A 75 19.52 2.94 5.06
N THR A 76 20.03 1.71 4.89
CA THR A 76 20.90 1.36 3.76
C THR A 76 20.36 0.16 2.96
N TYR A 77 20.69 0.16 1.67
CA TYR A 77 20.28 -0.83 0.70
C TYR A 77 21.52 -1.40 0.00
N THR A 78 21.57 -2.71 -0.16
CA THR A 78 22.58 -3.39 -0.97
C THR A 78 21.91 -4.16 -2.10
N TYR A 79 22.64 -4.44 -3.17
CA TYR A 79 22.12 -5.16 -4.34
C TYR A 79 23.08 -6.28 -4.73
N ASP A 80 22.52 -7.36 -5.29
CA ASP A 80 23.30 -8.42 -5.90
C ASP A 80 23.76 -8.03 -7.32
N THR A 81 24.49 -8.93 -7.99
CA THR A 81 25.00 -8.70 -9.35
C THR A 81 23.92 -8.68 -10.43
N ALA A 82 22.73 -9.22 -10.15
CA ALA A 82 21.56 -9.18 -11.02
C ALA A 82 20.68 -7.94 -10.76
N SER A 83 21.11 -7.03 -9.88
CA SER A 83 20.37 -5.86 -9.40
C SER A 83 19.14 -6.16 -8.56
N ASN A 84 19.02 -7.37 -8.03
CA ASN A 84 18.02 -7.63 -7.01
C ASN A 84 18.47 -7.05 -5.67
N LEU A 85 17.52 -6.62 -4.84
CA LEU A 85 17.79 -6.11 -3.49
C LEU A 85 18.40 -7.20 -2.61
N GLY A 86 19.60 -7.00 -2.10
CA GLY A 86 20.28 -7.95 -1.21
C GLY A 86 19.90 -7.78 0.25
N THR A 87 20.00 -6.55 0.78
CA THR A 87 19.72 -6.27 2.20
C THR A 87 19.15 -4.87 2.37
N VAL A 88 18.20 -4.74 3.30
CA VAL A 88 17.78 -3.45 3.88
C VAL A 88 18.21 -3.42 5.33
N THR A 89 18.96 -2.41 5.75
CA THR A 89 19.36 -2.21 7.15
C THR A 89 18.75 -0.93 7.70
N TYR A 90 18.01 -1.03 8.79
CA TYR A 90 17.34 0.08 9.46
C TYR A 90 18.22 0.73 10.55
N PRO A 91 17.93 1.98 10.94
CA PRO A 91 18.67 2.69 11.99
C PRO A 91 18.70 1.99 13.36
N ASN A 92 17.69 1.17 13.67
CA ASN A 92 17.64 0.39 14.91
C ASN A 92 18.46 -0.92 14.85
N GLY A 93 19.23 -1.14 13.79
CA GLY A 93 20.11 -2.30 13.60
C GLY A 93 19.40 -3.55 13.05
N ILE A 94 18.07 -3.53 12.94
CA ILE A 94 17.34 -4.60 12.27
C ILE A 94 17.66 -4.56 10.78
N HIS A 95 17.88 -5.72 10.18
CA HIS A 95 18.07 -5.83 8.74
C HIS A 95 17.37 -7.04 8.16
N THR A 96 16.82 -6.88 6.96
CA THR A 96 16.20 -7.95 6.18
C THR A 96 17.11 -8.29 5.01
N GLY A 97 17.59 -9.53 4.97
CA GLY A 97 18.28 -10.11 3.82
C GLY A 97 17.32 -10.85 2.92
N PHE A 98 17.53 -10.75 1.61
CA PHE A 98 16.72 -11.42 0.59
C PHE A 98 17.56 -12.43 -0.19
N ALA A 99 16.95 -13.57 -0.51
CA ALA A 99 17.52 -14.52 -1.46
C ALA A 99 16.53 -14.75 -2.61
N TYR A 100 17.08 -15.17 -3.74
CA TYR A 100 16.35 -15.31 -5.00
C TYR A 100 16.49 -16.72 -5.56
N ASP A 101 15.48 -17.17 -6.29
CA ASP A 101 15.59 -18.36 -7.12
C ASP A 101 16.31 -18.05 -8.45
N GLN A 102 16.50 -19.07 -9.28
CA GLN A 102 17.20 -18.94 -10.57
C GLN A 102 16.48 -18.04 -11.59
N LEU A 103 15.23 -17.66 -11.32
CA LEU A 103 14.44 -16.74 -12.14
C LEU A 103 14.34 -15.35 -11.51
N ASN A 104 15.23 -15.01 -10.57
CA ASN A 104 15.26 -13.73 -9.84
C ASN A 104 13.98 -13.43 -9.05
N ARG A 105 13.28 -14.47 -8.56
CA ARG A 105 12.10 -14.28 -7.70
C ARG A 105 12.49 -14.54 -6.26
N VAL A 106 11.98 -13.72 -5.33
CA VAL A 106 12.26 -13.88 -3.89
C VAL A 106 11.91 -15.30 -3.43
N SER A 107 12.90 -15.97 -2.85
CA SER A 107 12.78 -17.29 -2.23
C SER A 107 12.82 -17.18 -0.71
N THR A 108 13.56 -16.21 -0.16
CA THR A 108 13.54 -15.92 1.27
C THR A 108 13.61 -14.41 1.56
N ALA A 109 13.01 -14.01 2.67
CA ALA A 109 13.20 -12.70 3.29
C ALA A 109 13.37 -12.92 4.80
N VAL A 110 14.53 -12.60 5.36
CA VAL A 110 14.89 -12.97 6.74
C VAL A 110 15.54 -11.81 7.47
N SER A 111 15.07 -11.56 8.69
CA SER A 111 15.62 -10.60 9.66
C SER A 111 15.85 -11.27 11.02
N GLN A 112 16.31 -10.51 12.01
CA GLN A 112 16.50 -11.01 13.38
C GLN A 112 15.18 -11.37 14.07
N VAL A 113 14.06 -10.79 13.64
CA VAL A 113 12.76 -10.85 14.34
C VAL A 113 11.64 -11.50 13.52
N ALA A 114 11.86 -11.72 12.23
CA ALA A 114 10.90 -12.34 11.31
C ALA A 114 11.64 -13.00 10.15
N GLY A 115 11.02 -14.01 9.53
CA GLY A 115 11.58 -14.66 8.36
C GLY A 115 10.51 -15.42 7.58
N TYR A 116 10.68 -15.48 6.27
CA TYR A 116 9.74 -16.09 5.32
C TYR A 116 10.54 -16.91 4.31
N SER A 117 10.19 -18.20 4.17
CA SER A 117 10.76 -19.10 3.17
C SER A 117 9.66 -19.55 2.22
N TYR A 118 9.77 -19.15 0.96
CA TYR A 118 8.74 -19.35 -0.04
C TYR A 118 9.05 -20.56 -0.93
N GLN A 119 8.02 -21.32 -1.25
CA GLN A 119 8.08 -22.39 -2.23
C GLN A 119 7.05 -22.15 -3.32
N ARG A 120 7.50 -22.31 -4.57
CA ARG A 120 6.65 -22.18 -5.75
C ARG A 120 6.27 -23.55 -6.28
N GLY A 121 5.06 -23.66 -6.80
CA GLY A 121 4.61 -24.81 -7.55
C GLY A 121 5.20 -24.86 -8.97
N PRO A 122 4.93 -25.93 -9.73
CA PRO A 122 5.45 -26.09 -11.10
C PRO A 122 5.05 -24.98 -12.08
N THR A 123 3.92 -24.32 -11.85
CA THR A 123 3.43 -23.21 -12.68
C THR A 123 4.04 -21.86 -12.30
N GLY A 124 4.86 -21.81 -11.25
CA GLY A 124 5.51 -20.60 -10.76
C GLY A 124 4.74 -19.86 -9.66
N ASN A 125 3.46 -20.16 -9.41
CA ASN A 125 2.70 -19.57 -8.30
C ASN A 125 3.24 -20.05 -6.95
N LEU A 126 3.08 -19.23 -5.91
CA LEU A 126 3.43 -19.60 -4.54
C LEU A 126 2.54 -20.71 -4.02
N ALA A 127 3.12 -21.86 -3.71
CA ALA A 127 2.40 -22.97 -3.12
C ALA A 127 2.44 -22.93 -1.59
N ASN A 128 3.52 -22.38 -1.02
CA ASN A 128 3.77 -22.44 0.41
C ASN A 128 4.68 -21.30 0.91
N VAL A 129 4.47 -20.89 2.16
CA VAL A 129 5.45 -20.15 2.96
C VAL A 129 5.60 -20.80 4.33
N VAL A 130 6.83 -20.86 4.81
CA VAL A 130 7.15 -21.16 6.22
C VAL A 130 7.70 -19.89 6.86
N GLU A 131 7.06 -19.45 7.94
CA GLU A 131 7.50 -18.29 8.73
C GLU A 131 8.49 -18.72 9.83
N LEU A 132 9.36 -17.78 10.28
CA LEU A 132 10.39 -18.02 11.30
C LEU A 132 9.84 -18.61 12.61
N ASN A 133 8.61 -18.26 12.96
CA ASN A 133 7.94 -18.74 14.17
C ASN A 133 7.34 -20.17 14.02
N GLY A 134 7.47 -20.79 12.84
CA GLY A 134 6.94 -22.11 12.51
C GLY A 134 5.57 -22.12 11.83
N ARG A 135 4.86 -20.97 11.78
CA ARG A 135 3.59 -20.84 11.05
C ARG A 135 3.82 -21.19 9.59
N THR A 136 3.01 -22.11 9.07
CA THR A 136 3.08 -22.58 7.69
C THR A 136 1.78 -22.24 6.99
N VAL A 137 1.86 -21.61 5.82
CA VAL A 137 0.70 -21.28 4.99
C VAL A 137 0.83 -21.98 3.64
N ASN A 138 -0.24 -22.63 3.19
CA ASN A 138 -0.29 -23.27 1.87
C ASN A 138 -1.43 -22.68 1.04
N TRP A 139 -1.16 -22.49 -0.25
CA TRP A 139 -2.12 -21.97 -1.21
C TRP A 139 -2.34 -22.95 -2.35
N THR A 140 -3.58 -23.01 -2.84
CA THR A 140 -3.95 -23.79 -4.03
C THR A 140 -4.71 -22.92 -5.02
N TYR A 141 -4.61 -23.29 -6.30
CA TYR A 141 -5.13 -22.52 -7.41
C TYR A 141 -5.95 -23.40 -8.36
N ASP A 142 -6.82 -22.78 -9.14
CA ASP A 142 -7.45 -23.43 -10.28
C ASP A 142 -6.53 -23.46 -11.52
N GLY A 143 -7.03 -24.03 -12.63
CA GLY A 143 -6.26 -24.21 -13.86
C GLY A 143 -5.86 -22.92 -14.59
N ILE A 144 -6.35 -21.75 -14.15
CA ILE A 144 -5.96 -20.44 -14.67
C ILE A 144 -5.34 -19.56 -13.58
N ASN A 145 -4.77 -20.17 -12.54
CA ASN A 145 -3.98 -19.55 -11.48
C ASN A 145 -4.77 -18.59 -10.56
N ARG A 146 -6.09 -18.76 -10.41
CA ARG A 146 -6.86 -18.01 -9.40
C ARG A 146 -6.84 -18.75 -8.07
N LEU A 147 -6.75 -18.03 -6.95
CA LEU A 147 -6.64 -18.63 -5.62
C LEU A 147 -7.95 -19.36 -5.24
N THR A 148 -7.84 -20.65 -4.94
CA THR A 148 -8.98 -21.50 -4.54
C THR A 148 -8.97 -21.88 -3.07
N SER A 149 -7.81 -21.87 -2.41
CA SER A 149 -7.75 -22.13 -0.97
C SER A 149 -6.48 -21.59 -0.34
N GLU A 150 -6.59 -21.22 0.93
CA GLU A 150 -5.49 -20.98 1.86
C GLU A 150 -5.64 -21.90 3.08
N SER A 151 -4.55 -22.43 3.59
CA SER A 151 -4.53 -23.18 4.86
C SER A 151 -3.34 -22.79 5.73
N ILE A 152 -3.60 -22.61 7.03
CA ILE A 152 -2.59 -22.27 8.04
C ILE A 152 -2.44 -23.43 9.01
N SER A 153 -1.20 -23.84 9.23
CA SER A 153 -0.82 -24.84 10.23
C SER A 153 0.38 -24.36 11.05
N SER A 154 0.62 -25.02 12.19
CA SER A 154 1.73 -24.73 13.09
C SER A 154 1.80 -23.27 13.59
N ASP A 155 0.68 -22.53 13.55
CA ASP A 155 0.61 -21.18 14.09
C ASP A 155 0.82 -21.21 15.62
N PRO A 156 1.83 -20.50 16.16
CA PRO A 156 2.07 -20.42 17.60
C PRO A 156 0.88 -19.88 18.40
N THR A 157 0.08 -18.99 17.79
CA THR A 157 -1.16 -18.44 18.39
C THR A 157 -2.33 -19.41 18.35
N LYS A 158 -2.14 -20.58 17.71
CA LYS A 158 -3.12 -21.65 17.52
C LYS A 158 -4.29 -21.31 16.59
N ASN A 159 -4.21 -20.22 15.82
CA ASN A 159 -5.15 -19.94 14.74
C ASN A 159 -4.84 -20.78 13.48
N ASN A 160 -5.06 -22.09 13.57
CA ASN A 160 -4.89 -23.03 12.46
C ASN A 160 -6.24 -23.34 11.80
N GLY A 161 -6.24 -23.59 10.49
CA GLY A 161 -7.46 -23.84 9.74
C GLY A 161 -7.27 -23.57 8.25
N SER A 162 -8.37 -23.36 7.55
CA SER A 162 -8.37 -23.11 6.11
C SER A 162 -9.51 -22.20 5.69
N VAL A 163 -9.36 -21.60 4.52
CA VAL A 163 -10.42 -20.94 3.77
C VAL A 163 -10.40 -21.51 2.36
N SER A 164 -11.55 -21.89 1.84
CA SER A 164 -11.71 -22.34 0.44
C SER A 164 -12.72 -21.47 -0.29
N TYR A 165 -12.48 -21.25 -1.57
CA TYR A 165 -13.22 -20.31 -2.40
C TYR A 165 -13.90 -21.01 -3.57
N GLY A 166 -15.20 -20.76 -3.73
CA GLY A 166 -15.91 -21.03 -4.98
C GLY A 166 -15.71 -19.87 -5.93
N LEU A 167 -15.31 -20.13 -7.17
CA LEU A 167 -15.12 -19.12 -8.21
C LEU A 167 -16.04 -19.42 -9.40
N ASP A 168 -16.59 -18.38 -10.01
CA ASP A 168 -17.26 -18.49 -11.31
C ASP A 168 -16.24 -18.48 -12.48
N PRO A 169 -16.67 -18.60 -13.76
CA PRO A 169 -15.75 -18.60 -14.90
C PRO A 169 -14.94 -17.32 -15.09
N VAL A 170 -15.41 -16.16 -14.61
CA VAL A 170 -14.74 -14.86 -14.79
C VAL A 170 -13.95 -14.42 -13.55
N GLY A 171 -14.04 -15.16 -12.45
CA GLY A 171 -13.20 -15.01 -11.26
C GLY A 171 -13.91 -14.39 -10.08
N ASN A 172 -15.22 -14.13 -10.18
CA ASN A 172 -15.99 -13.70 -9.04
C ASN A 172 -16.01 -14.82 -7.99
N ARG A 173 -15.73 -14.45 -6.74
CA ARG A 173 -15.80 -15.37 -5.61
C ARG A 173 -17.26 -15.58 -5.20
N THR A 174 -17.83 -16.72 -5.59
CA THR A 174 -19.21 -17.11 -5.29
C THR A 174 -19.39 -17.67 -3.89
N SER A 175 -18.32 -18.16 -3.26
CA SER A 175 -18.35 -18.58 -1.86
C SER A 175 -16.99 -18.48 -1.18
N ALA A 176 -17.02 -18.36 0.15
CA ALA A 176 -15.89 -18.54 1.04
C ALA A 176 -16.32 -19.43 2.21
N SER A 177 -15.61 -20.54 2.42
CA SER A 177 -15.84 -21.46 3.53
C SER A 177 -14.60 -21.47 4.42
N ALA A 178 -14.69 -20.82 5.58
CA ALA A 178 -13.59 -20.58 6.50
C ALA A 178 -13.72 -21.38 7.80
N SER A 179 -12.62 -21.99 8.24
CA SER A 179 -12.42 -22.48 9.62
C SER A 179 -11.41 -21.65 10.41
N LEU A 180 -10.74 -20.69 9.75
CA LEU A 180 -9.86 -19.72 10.40
C LEU A 180 -10.66 -18.72 11.23
N ASN A 181 -10.21 -18.48 12.46
CA ASN A 181 -10.84 -17.48 13.32
C ASN A 181 -10.58 -16.08 12.76
N GLY A 182 -11.61 -15.23 12.71
CA GLY A 182 -11.56 -13.88 12.17
C GLY A 182 -11.87 -13.77 10.68
N ILE A 183 -11.97 -14.88 9.94
CA ILE A 183 -12.30 -14.86 8.51
C ILE A 183 -13.78 -15.20 8.29
N PRO A 184 -14.59 -14.30 7.71
CA PRO A 184 -15.99 -14.57 7.48
C PRO A 184 -16.20 -15.62 6.38
N SER A 185 -17.14 -16.54 6.60
CA SER A 185 -17.70 -17.37 5.53
C SER A 185 -18.85 -16.64 4.85
N GLY A 186 -19.09 -16.92 3.57
CA GLY A 186 -20.13 -16.24 2.80
C GLY A 186 -20.44 -16.92 1.48
N ASN A 187 -21.58 -16.53 0.91
CA ASN A 187 -21.97 -16.87 -0.46
C ASN A 187 -22.40 -15.58 -1.16
N TRP A 188 -22.00 -15.43 -2.42
CA TRP A 188 -22.27 -14.25 -3.23
C TRP A 188 -22.80 -14.66 -4.60
N SER A 189 -23.65 -13.81 -5.15
CA SER A 189 -24.12 -13.90 -6.53
C SER A 189 -23.80 -12.60 -7.23
N PHE A 190 -23.59 -12.68 -8.54
CA PHE A 190 -23.13 -11.56 -9.35
C PHE A 190 -24.07 -11.39 -10.55
N ASN A 191 -24.28 -10.15 -10.97
CA ASN A 191 -24.97 -9.84 -12.21
C ASN A 191 -23.98 -9.90 -13.41
N ALA A 192 -24.46 -9.55 -14.61
CA ALA A 192 -23.64 -9.57 -15.83
C ALA A 192 -22.51 -8.52 -15.87
N ASP A 193 -22.56 -7.53 -14.99
CA ASP A 193 -21.54 -6.49 -14.82
C ASP A 193 -20.56 -6.81 -13.68
N ASP A 194 -20.59 -8.04 -13.15
CA ASP A 194 -19.80 -8.50 -12.01
C ASP A 194 -20.13 -7.77 -10.70
N GLU A 195 -21.32 -7.19 -10.59
CA GLU A 195 -21.77 -6.51 -9.38
C GLU A 195 -22.42 -7.51 -8.42
N VAL A 196 -22.11 -7.40 -7.13
CA VAL A 196 -22.61 -8.27 -6.06
C VAL A 196 -24.10 -7.98 -5.83
N SER A 197 -24.98 -8.98 -5.98
CA SER A 197 -26.44 -8.78 -5.92
C SER A 197 -26.98 -8.24 -4.58
N SER A 198 -26.22 -8.38 -3.48
CA SER A 198 -26.60 -7.87 -2.16
C SER A 198 -26.13 -6.43 -1.90
N GLU A 199 -25.41 -5.83 -2.83
CA GLU A 199 -24.92 -4.45 -2.78
C GLU A 199 -25.78 -3.57 -3.69
N SER A 200 -25.60 -2.25 -3.58
CA SER A 200 -26.20 -1.28 -4.50
C SER A 200 -25.11 -0.45 -5.15
N TYR A 201 -25.34 -0.07 -6.40
CA TYR A 201 -24.36 0.61 -7.24
C TYR A 201 -24.94 1.90 -7.85
N ASP A 202 -24.09 2.90 -8.09
CA ASP A 202 -24.43 4.02 -8.96
C ASP A 202 -24.29 3.65 -10.44
N ALA A 203 -24.60 4.59 -11.35
CA ALA A 203 -24.52 4.36 -12.79
C ALA A 203 -23.08 4.14 -13.31
N ASN A 204 -22.06 4.54 -12.55
CA ASN A 204 -20.66 4.33 -12.87
C ASN A 204 -20.13 3.00 -12.30
N GLY A 205 -20.96 2.27 -11.56
CA GLY A 205 -20.61 1.00 -10.94
C GLY A 205 -19.85 1.14 -9.62
N ASN A 206 -19.95 2.28 -8.92
CA ASN A 206 -19.41 2.40 -7.57
C ASN A 206 -20.40 1.84 -6.55
N VAL A 207 -19.92 1.10 -5.56
CA VAL A 207 -20.73 0.55 -4.48
C VAL A 207 -21.24 1.68 -3.58
N ILE A 208 -22.54 1.98 -3.65
CA ILE A 208 -23.22 3.00 -2.82
C ILE A 208 -23.88 2.41 -1.56
N ALA A 209 -24.02 1.08 -1.47
CA ALA A 209 -24.44 0.41 -0.23
C ALA A 209 -23.87 -1.01 -0.11
N SER A 210 -23.25 -1.32 1.02
CA SER A 210 -22.75 -2.68 1.34
C SER A 210 -22.63 -2.87 2.86
N GLY A 211 -23.02 -4.05 3.37
CA GLY A 211 -22.82 -4.41 4.78
C GLY A 211 -23.45 -3.44 5.80
N GLY A 212 -24.58 -2.80 5.45
CA GLY A 212 -25.24 -1.80 6.30
C GLY A 212 -24.61 -0.40 6.27
N LYS A 213 -23.61 -0.18 5.42
CA LYS A 213 -23.00 1.13 5.16
C LYS A 213 -23.55 1.71 3.86
N SER A 214 -23.74 3.01 3.81
CA SER A 214 -23.98 3.77 2.56
C SER A 214 -22.77 4.61 2.21
N PHE A 215 -22.51 4.77 0.92
CA PHE A 215 -21.34 5.47 0.39
C PHE A 215 -21.76 6.51 -0.66
N ALA A 216 -21.00 7.58 -0.77
CA ALA A 216 -21.17 8.60 -1.80
C ALA A 216 -19.83 8.91 -2.48
N TYR A 217 -19.88 9.15 -3.79
CA TYR A 217 -18.72 9.40 -4.63
C TYR A 217 -18.84 10.77 -5.30
N ASP A 218 -17.69 11.36 -5.65
CA ASP A 218 -17.65 12.53 -6.51
C ASP A 218 -17.77 12.17 -8.00
N SER A 219 -17.72 13.17 -8.88
CA SER A 219 -17.80 12.97 -10.33
C SER A 219 -16.60 12.25 -10.94
N GLN A 220 -15.51 12.09 -10.19
CA GLN A 220 -14.30 11.34 -10.59
C GLN A 220 -14.29 9.93 -9.99
N ASN A 221 -15.40 9.49 -9.38
CA ASN A 221 -15.57 8.19 -8.73
C ASN A 221 -14.69 8.00 -7.47
N HIS A 222 -14.25 9.08 -6.82
CA HIS A 222 -13.59 8.97 -5.53
C HIS A 222 -14.61 8.89 -4.39
N LEU A 223 -14.38 7.99 -3.43
CA LEU A 223 -15.23 7.87 -2.25
C LEU A 223 -15.09 9.12 -1.37
N ILE A 224 -16.16 9.91 -1.23
CA ILE A 224 -16.15 11.17 -0.46
C ILE A 224 -16.93 11.11 0.85
N SER A 225 -17.83 10.13 1.02
CA SER A 225 -18.58 10.00 2.27
C SER A 225 -19.06 8.58 2.57
N MET A 226 -19.16 8.26 3.87
CA MET A 226 -19.88 7.10 4.39
C MET A 226 -20.98 7.52 5.38
N ASN A 227 -22.13 6.85 5.33
CA ASN A 227 -23.26 6.97 6.27
C ASN A 227 -23.73 8.42 6.48
N GLY A 228 -23.86 9.18 5.39
CA GLY A 228 -24.37 10.55 5.43
C GLY A 228 -23.44 11.55 6.11
N GLY A 229 -22.12 11.34 6.04
CA GLY A 229 -21.11 12.25 6.60
C GLY A 229 -20.44 11.77 7.89
N ALA A 230 -20.75 10.56 8.37
CA ALA A 230 -20.05 9.97 9.51
C ALA A 230 -18.55 9.79 9.22
N VAL A 231 -18.22 9.50 7.96
CA VAL A 231 -16.88 9.70 7.39
C VAL A 231 -17.00 10.66 6.20
N GLN A 232 -16.06 11.58 6.09
CA GLN A 232 -15.89 12.47 4.94
C GLN A 232 -14.45 12.42 4.46
N ILE A 233 -14.23 12.46 3.15
CA ILE A 233 -12.91 12.42 2.53
C ILE A 233 -12.82 13.55 1.51
N LEU A 234 -11.66 14.20 1.46
CA LEU A 234 -11.33 15.26 0.52
C LEU A 234 -10.12 14.84 -0.31
N TYR A 235 -10.19 15.10 -1.61
CA TYR A 235 -9.13 14.88 -2.57
C TYR A 235 -8.66 16.22 -3.16
N ASP A 236 -7.38 16.28 -3.53
CA ASP A 236 -6.88 17.35 -4.39
C ASP A 236 -7.25 17.09 -5.87
N GLY A 237 -6.94 18.04 -6.75
CA GLY A 237 -7.25 17.93 -8.18
C GLY A 237 -6.46 16.86 -8.93
N ASP A 238 -5.41 16.30 -8.32
CA ASP A 238 -4.66 15.14 -8.84
C ASP A 238 -5.29 13.80 -8.36
N GLY A 239 -6.34 13.85 -7.54
CA GLY A 239 -7.02 12.67 -7.00
C GLY A 239 -6.33 12.07 -5.77
N ASN A 240 -5.38 12.78 -5.16
CA ASN A 240 -4.76 12.35 -3.92
C ASN A 240 -5.65 12.71 -2.74
N ARG A 241 -5.84 11.75 -1.83
CA ARG A 241 -6.54 12.01 -0.57
C ARG A 241 -5.74 12.94 0.34
N VAL A 242 -6.26 14.14 0.59
CA VAL A 242 -5.61 15.20 1.39
C VAL A 242 -6.27 15.47 2.74
N ALA A 243 -7.51 14.99 2.97
CA ALA A 243 -8.09 14.99 4.31
C ALA A 243 -9.13 13.89 4.51
N LYS A 244 -9.33 13.50 5.77
CA LYS A 244 -10.41 12.64 6.21
C LYS A 244 -10.97 13.12 7.56
N SER A 245 -12.29 13.16 7.66
CA SER A 245 -13.01 13.39 8.91
C SER A 245 -13.72 12.11 9.33
N ALA A 246 -13.53 11.68 10.57
CA ALA A 246 -14.26 10.56 11.18
C ALA A 246 -14.41 10.80 12.68
N ASN A 247 -15.59 10.49 13.24
CA ASN A 247 -15.87 10.68 14.67
C ASN A 247 -15.57 12.11 15.19
N GLY A 248 -15.75 13.12 14.33
CA GLY A 248 -15.47 14.53 14.67
C GLY A 248 -13.98 14.92 14.66
N ILE A 249 -13.08 13.99 14.33
CA ILE A 249 -11.64 14.25 14.18
C ILE A 249 -11.34 14.44 12.70
N VAL A 250 -10.66 15.54 12.37
CA VAL A 250 -10.16 15.81 11.02
C VAL A 250 -8.66 15.58 11.01
N THR A 251 -8.23 14.64 10.17
CA THR A 251 -6.81 14.41 9.83
C THR A 251 -6.58 14.94 8.43
N ARG A 252 -5.54 15.76 8.26
CA ARG A 252 -5.06 16.26 6.97
C ARG A 252 -3.80 15.50 6.58
N TYR A 253 -3.55 15.37 5.29
CA TYR A 253 -2.45 14.58 4.73
C TYR A 253 -1.60 15.45 3.83
N LEU A 254 -0.32 15.62 4.17
CA LEU A 254 0.66 16.14 3.22
C LEU A 254 1.12 14.97 2.34
N VAL A 255 0.82 15.05 1.04
CA VAL A 255 1.04 13.95 0.08
C VAL A 255 2.19 14.29 -0.87
N ASP A 256 3.15 13.39 -0.94
CA ASP A 256 4.28 13.42 -1.84
C ASP A 256 4.11 12.41 -2.98
N ASP A 257 4.12 12.92 -4.22
CA ASP A 257 4.03 12.10 -5.43
C ASP A 257 5.42 11.88 -6.07
N LEU A 258 6.46 12.52 -5.54
CA LEU A 258 7.83 12.43 -5.99
C LEU A 258 8.70 11.83 -4.89
N ASN A 259 8.60 10.51 -4.73
CA ASN A 259 9.37 9.75 -3.75
C ASN A 259 9.85 8.41 -4.33
N PRO A 260 10.84 7.74 -3.69
CA PRO A 260 11.43 6.53 -4.25
C PRO A 260 10.49 5.31 -4.38
N THR A 261 9.29 5.35 -3.81
CA THR A 261 8.31 4.25 -4.00
C THR A 261 7.63 4.31 -5.37
N GLY A 262 7.66 5.46 -6.06
CA GLY A 262 6.98 5.66 -7.34
C GLY A 262 5.46 5.84 -7.24
N TYR A 263 4.91 5.91 -6.03
CA TYR A 263 3.49 6.14 -5.79
C TYR A 263 3.25 7.37 -4.92
N ALA A 264 2.06 7.95 -5.00
CA ALA A 264 1.62 8.96 -4.03
C ALA A 264 1.70 8.39 -2.60
N GLN A 265 2.38 9.10 -1.69
CA GLN A 265 2.55 8.70 -0.30
C GLN A 265 2.19 9.85 0.63
N VAL A 266 1.43 9.55 1.68
CA VAL A 266 1.31 10.46 2.82
C VAL A 266 2.66 10.48 3.53
N VAL A 267 3.28 11.66 3.58
CA VAL A 267 4.55 11.88 4.31
C VAL A 267 4.30 12.48 5.68
N GLU A 268 3.16 13.16 5.87
CA GLU A 268 2.75 13.68 7.17
C GLU A 268 1.24 13.57 7.37
N GLU A 269 0.84 13.25 8.60
CA GLU A 269 -0.53 13.48 9.08
C GLU A 269 -0.53 14.71 9.97
N LEU A 270 -1.48 15.59 9.73
CA LEU A 270 -1.65 16.84 10.46
C LEU A 270 -3.01 16.83 11.15
N SER A 271 -3.05 17.38 12.36
CA SER A 271 -4.32 17.76 12.98
C SER A 271 -5.06 18.79 12.12
N GLY A 272 -6.36 18.97 12.35
CA GLY A 272 -7.14 20.02 11.69
C GLY A 272 -6.59 21.46 11.85
N ALA A 273 -5.70 21.69 12.82
CA ALA A 273 -5.01 22.97 13.04
C ALA A 273 -3.65 23.10 12.31
N GLY A 274 -3.25 22.10 11.51
CA GLY A 274 -2.00 22.11 10.74
C GLY A 274 -0.75 21.71 11.54
N VAL A 275 -0.91 21.09 12.71
CA VAL A 275 0.20 20.58 13.51
C VAL A 275 0.51 19.15 13.09
N VAL A 276 1.78 18.82 12.85
CA VAL A 276 2.24 17.47 12.51
C VAL A 276 2.00 16.53 13.70
N GLU A 277 1.17 15.51 13.47
CA GLU A 277 0.88 14.43 14.43
C GLU A 277 1.60 13.13 14.06
N ARG A 278 2.03 12.99 12.81
CA ARG A 278 2.84 11.86 12.37
C ARG A 278 3.65 12.20 11.14
N GLN A 279 4.84 11.63 11.07
CA GLN A 279 5.70 11.67 9.89
C GLN A 279 5.96 10.27 9.39
N TYR A 280 6.20 10.15 8.09
CA TYR A 280 6.60 8.91 7.44
C TYR A 280 7.78 9.16 6.51
N THR A 281 8.83 8.36 6.71
CA THR A 281 10.00 8.38 5.82
C THR A 281 9.96 7.17 4.91
N TYR A 282 10.21 7.40 3.63
CA TYR A 282 10.16 6.39 2.58
C TYR A 282 11.54 6.23 1.92
N GLY A 283 11.90 4.98 1.66
CA GLY A 283 12.87 4.61 0.64
C GLY A 283 12.15 3.80 -0.41
N LEU A 284 12.67 2.61 -0.72
CA LEU A 284 12.00 1.68 -1.65
C LEU A 284 10.63 1.19 -1.14
N GLN A 285 10.38 1.27 0.17
CA GLN A 285 9.10 1.11 0.87
C GLN A 285 9.10 2.09 2.07
N ARG A 286 7.98 2.15 2.82
CA ARG A 286 7.92 2.94 4.06
C ARG A 286 8.92 2.39 5.07
N ILE A 287 9.83 3.23 5.54
CA ILE A 287 10.91 2.83 6.44
C ILE A 287 10.41 2.89 7.88
N ASN A 288 9.83 4.02 8.25
CA ASN A 288 9.40 4.29 9.62
C ASN A 288 8.17 5.19 9.66
N GLN A 289 7.53 5.20 10.82
CA GLN A 289 6.69 6.30 11.27
C GLN A 289 7.29 6.92 12.53
N ASN A 290 7.14 8.22 12.70
CA ASN A 290 7.47 8.93 13.92
C ASN A 290 6.24 9.72 14.39
N GLN A 291 5.89 9.61 15.67
CA GLN A 291 4.69 10.26 16.23
C GLN A 291 4.85 10.57 17.72
N PRO A 292 4.16 11.59 18.27
CA PRO A 292 4.16 11.84 19.70
C PRO A 292 3.35 10.77 20.44
N ILE A 293 4.02 10.02 21.31
CA ILE A 293 3.39 9.13 22.30
C ILE A 293 3.66 9.75 23.67
N ASN A 294 2.60 10.14 24.40
CA ASN A 294 2.70 10.89 25.66
C ASN A 294 3.60 12.14 25.50
N ASN A 295 3.38 12.92 24.43
CA ASN A 295 4.12 14.12 24.05
C ASN A 295 5.62 13.91 23.73
N THR A 296 6.06 12.67 23.51
CA THR A 296 7.43 12.35 23.09
C THR A 296 7.43 11.72 21.71
N TRP A 297 8.14 12.32 20.76
CA TRP A 297 8.34 11.74 19.43
C TRP A 297 8.97 10.36 19.55
N THR A 298 8.25 9.37 19.08
CA THR A 298 8.58 7.96 19.19
C THR A 298 8.52 7.34 17.81
N VAL A 299 9.65 6.80 17.37
CA VAL A 299 9.79 6.13 16.07
C VAL A 299 9.41 4.65 16.16
N SER A 300 8.76 4.16 15.11
CA SER A 300 8.54 2.74 14.85
C SER A 300 8.99 2.41 13.42
N PHE A 301 9.79 1.36 13.27
CA PHE A 301 10.27 0.87 11.98
C PHE A 301 9.38 -0.26 11.48
N TYR A 302 9.05 -0.22 10.19
CA TYR A 302 8.20 -1.20 9.55
C TYR A 302 9.00 -2.46 9.15
N GLY A 303 8.46 -3.63 9.45
CA GLY A 303 8.97 -4.91 8.98
C GLY A 303 7.94 -5.62 8.11
N TYR A 304 8.39 -6.12 6.96
CA TYR A 304 7.54 -6.63 5.89
C TYR A 304 7.74 -8.13 5.65
N ASP A 305 6.72 -8.80 5.12
CA ASP A 305 6.92 -10.04 4.37
C ASP A 305 7.40 -9.76 2.93
N GLY A 306 7.78 -10.80 2.21
CA GLY A 306 8.16 -10.70 0.80
C GLY A 306 7.04 -10.19 -0.11
N GLY A 307 5.78 -10.18 0.35
CA GLY A 307 4.65 -9.58 -0.35
C GLY A 307 4.49 -8.08 -0.08
N GLY A 308 5.32 -7.47 0.75
CA GLY A 308 5.19 -6.07 1.14
C GLY A 308 4.08 -5.81 2.16
N SER A 309 3.49 -6.84 2.78
CA SER A 309 2.57 -6.62 3.90
C SER A 309 3.35 -6.30 5.16
N VAL A 310 2.89 -5.31 5.94
CA VAL A 310 3.48 -5.00 7.24
C VAL A 310 3.18 -6.15 8.19
N ARG A 311 4.21 -6.82 8.71
CA ARG A 311 4.06 -7.96 9.63
C ARG A 311 4.50 -7.63 11.05
N GLN A 312 5.34 -6.60 11.23
CA GLN A 312 5.74 -6.12 12.55
C GLN A 312 6.10 -4.64 12.54
N LEU A 313 5.98 -4.02 13.72
CA LEU A 313 6.67 -2.78 14.05
C LEU A 313 7.76 -3.05 15.08
N THR A 314 8.89 -2.37 14.94
CA THR A 314 9.98 -2.39 15.92
C THR A 314 10.29 -0.99 16.42
N ASN A 315 10.62 -0.86 17.70
CA ASN A 315 11.02 0.42 18.27
C ASN A 315 12.48 0.78 17.95
N ALA A 316 12.96 1.92 18.45
CA ALA A 316 14.34 2.37 18.29
C ALA A 316 15.41 1.41 18.85
N ALA A 317 15.05 0.50 19.75
CA ALA A 317 15.94 -0.51 20.32
C ALA A 317 15.90 -1.85 19.54
N GLY A 318 15.13 -1.94 18.46
CA GLY A 318 14.96 -3.17 17.67
C GLY A 318 13.96 -4.18 18.28
N THR A 319 13.26 -3.82 19.35
CA THR A 319 12.25 -4.69 19.97
C THR A 319 10.94 -4.62 19.18
N VAL A 320 10.35 -5.78 18.88
CA VAL A 320 9.01 -5.89 18.28
C VAL A 320 7.95 -5.35 19.24
N THR A 321 7.19 -4.34 18.82
CA THR A 321 6.08 -3.75 19.59
C THR A 321 4.73 -4.26 19.14
N ASP A 322 4.61 -4.57 17.84
CA ASP A 322 3.36 -4.95 17.20
C ASP A 322 3.62 -6.07 16.19
N THR A 323 2.65 -6.98 16.04
CA THR A 323 2.69 -8.05 15.05
C THR A 323 1.35 -8.16 14.37
N TYR A 324 1.36 -8.27 13.04
CA TYR A 324 0.17 -8.35 12.21
C TYR A 324 0.20 -9.64 11.39
N VAL A 325 -0.97 -10.23 11.21
CA VAL A 325 -1.16 -11.46 10.45
C VAL A 325 -2.43 -11.32 9.63
N TYR A 326 -2.37 -11.71 8.36
CA TYR A 326 -3.49 -11.62 7.42
C TYR A 326 -3.79 -12.98 6.77
N ASP A 327 -5.01 -13.12 6.24
CA ASP A 327 -5.30 -14.07 5.18
C ASP A 327 -4.80 -13.54 3.82
N ALA A 328 -4.91 -14.37 2.78
CA ALA A 328 -4.47 -14.04 1.44
C ALA A 328 -5.10 -12.76 0.87
N PHE A 329 -6.33 -12.40 1.28
CA PHE A 329 -7.06 -11.23 0.81
C PHE A 329 -6.93 -10.00 1.75
N GLY A 330 -6.10 -10.07 2.78
CA GLY A 330 -5.84 -8.93 3.67
C GLY A 330 -6.81 -8.75 4.82
N ASN A 331 -7.67 -9.74 5.10
CA ASN A 331 -8.44 -9.82 6.33
C ASN A 331 -7.49 -10.10 7.50
N SER A 332 -7.64 -9.36 8.59
CA SER A 332 -6.74 -9.48 9.75
C SER A 332 -7.06 -10.70 10.61
N LEU A 333 -6.07 -11.56 10.80
CA LEU A 333 -6.08 -12.69 11.75
C LEU A 333 -5.46 -12.31 13.10
N GLN A 334 -4.56 -11.33 13.11
CA GLN A 334 -3.95 -10.75 14.31
C GLN A 334 -3.63 -9.28 14.06
N THR A 335 -3.98 -8.43 15.01
CA THR A 335 -3.70 -6.99 14.98
C THR A 335 -2.61 -6.59 15.97
N GLY A 336 -1.77 -5.63 15.59
CA GLY A 336 -0.98 -4.84 16.51
C GLY A 336 -1.87 -3.87 17.29
N ASN A 337 -1.65 -3.76 18.60
CA ASN A 337 -2.53 -3.00 19.49
C ASN A 337 -1.76 -2.00 20.38
N GLN A 338 -0.44 -1.85 20.19
CA GLN A 338 0.38 -0.96 21.03
C GLN A 338 0.66 0.38 20.34
N THR A 339 1.00 0.33 19.06
CA THR A 339 1.37 1.53 18.30
C THR A 339 0.22 1.92 17.36
N PRO A 340 -0.27 3.17 17.41
CA PRO A 340 -1.17 3.69 16.39
C PRO A 340 -0.53 3.54 15.01
N ASN A 341 -1.13 2.72 14.15
CA ASN A 341 -0.67 2.44 12.80
C ASN A 341 -1.87 2.05 11.93
N VAL A 342 -1.94 2.65 10.75
CA VAL A 342 -2.99 2.38 9.75
C VAL A 342 -2.44 1.69 8.51
N TYR A 343 -1.12 1.55 8.37
CA TYR A 343 -0.52 0.91 7.21
C TYR A 343 -0.24 -0.56 7.47
N LEU A 344 -0.93 -1.43 6.74
CA LEU A 344 -1.11 -2.84 7.10
C LEU A 344 -0.82 -3.75 5.90
N TYR A 345 -1.83 -4.47 5.41
CA TYR A 345 -1.71 -5.40 4.28
C TYR A 345 -1.18 -4.70 3.03
N ARG A 346 -0.18 -5.32 2.39
CA ARG A 346 0.56 -4.77 1.24
C ARG A 346 1.13 -3.36 1.45
N GLY A 347 1.28 -2.92 2.70
CA GLY A 347 1.80 -1.60 3.04
C GLY A 347 0.79 -0.47 2.88
N GLU A 348 -0.47 -0.79 2.52
CA GLU A 348 -1.53 0.15 2.22
C GLU A 348 -2.31 0.57 3.46
N GLN A 349 -2.96 1.74 3.35
CA GLN A 349 -3.68 2.35 4.46
C GLN A 349 -5.04 1.67 4.67
N PHE A 350 -5.26 1.10 5.84
CA PHE A 350 -6.54 0.56 6.27
C PHE A 350 -7.33 1.63 7.04
N ASP A 351 -8.48 2.00 6.50
CA ASP A 351 -9.44 2.85 7.20
C ASP A 351 -10.39 1.97 8.02
N SER A 352 -10.11 1.82 9.32
CA SER A 352 -10.94 1.00 10.22
C SER A 352 -12.42 1.39 10.22
N ASP A 353 -12.69 2.68 10.09
CA ASP A 353 -14.03 3.26 10.13
C ASP A 353 -14.84 2.88 8.87
N LEU A 354 -14.14 2.65 7.76
CA LEU A 354 -14.72 2.16 6.51
C LEU A 354 -14.67 0.62 6.43
N GLY A 355 -13.68 -0.01 7.06
CA GLY A 355 -13.34 -1.42 6.87
C GLY A 355 -12.74 -1.69 5.48
N LEU A 356 -12.03 -0.71 4.90
CA LEU A 356 -11.51 -0.74 3.54
C LEU A 356 -10.05 -0.31 3.51
N TYR A 357 -9.29 -0.83 2.55
CA TYR A 357 -7.96 -0.33 2.22
C TYR A 357 -8.04 0.77 1.16
N TYR A 358 -7.31 1.86 1.35
CA TYR A 358 -7.14 2.92 0.36
C TYR A 358 -5.93 2.61 -0.53
N LEU A 359 -6.19 2.36 -1.82
CA LEU A 359 -5.18 2.07 -2.84
C LEU A 359 -5.17 3.20 -3.86
N ARG A 360 -5.17 4.47 -3.41
CA ARG A 360 -5.16 5.66 -4.27
C ARG A 360 -6.42 5.74 -5.15
N ALA A 361 -6.38 5.24 -6.37
CA ALA A 361 -7.49 5.35 -7.31
C ALA A 361 -8.77 4.62 -6.84
N ARG A 362 -8.64 3.57 -6.03
CA ARG A 362 -9.80 2.78 -5.54
C ARG A 362 -9.66 2.39 -4.07
N TYR A 363 -10.82 2.13 -3.46
CA TYR A 363 -10.91 1.44 -2.19
C TYR A 363 -11.08 -0.06 -2.39
N TYR A 364 -10.34 -0.86 -1.62
CA TYR A 364 -10.38 -2.31 -1.63
C TYR A 364 -11.07 -2.87 -0.38
N ASN A 365 -12.01 -3.78 -0.58
CA ASN A 365 -12.72 -4.49 0.48
C ASN A 365 -12.15 -5.91 0.65
N PRO A 366 -11.40 -6.18 1.75
CA PRO A 366 -10.80 -7.49 1.98
C PRO A 366 -11.84 -8.59 2.27
N ILE A 367 -13.03 -8.22 2.77
CA ILE A 367 -14.10 -9.18 3.10
C ILE A 367 -14.67 -9.79 1.84
N THR A 368 -14.84 -9.01 0.77
CA THR A 368 -15.34 -9.50 -0.53
C THR A 368 -14.21 -9.84 -1.51
N GLY A 369 -12.99 -9.35 -1.25
CA GLY A 369 -11.83 -9.53 -2.14
C GLY A 369 -11.94 -8.68 -3.41
N ARG A 370 -12.59 -7.51 -3.33
CA ARG A 370 -12.96 -6.69 -4.50
C ARG A 370 -12.73 -5.21 -4.26
N PHE A 371 -12.53 -4.46 -5.33
CA PHE A 371 -12.61 -3.01 -5.30
C PHE A 371 -14.05 -2.51 -5.15
N MET A 372 -14.21 -1.33 -4.56
CA MET A 372 -15.50 -0.66 -4.33
C MET A 372 -16.00 0.11 -5.57
N GLY A 373 -15.18 0.21 -6.62
CA GLY A 373 -15.52 0.84 -7.89
C GLY A 373 -14.87 0.09 -9.05
N ARG A 374 -15.34 0.36 -10.27
CA ARG A 374 -14.81 -0.24 -11.49
C ARG A 374 -13.38 0.23 -11.75
N ASP A 375 -12.61 -0.59 -12.44
CA ASP A 375 -11.26 -0.23 -12.87
C ASP A 375 -11.26 1.05 -13.74
N PRO A 376 -10.47 2.08 -13.37
CA PRO A 376 -10.45 3.34 -14.09
C PRO A 376 -9.77 3.24 -15.47
N LEU A 377 -8.88 2.26 -15.73
CA LEU A 377 -8.15 2.17 -17.00
C LEU A 377 -8.97 1.55 -18.15
N GLY A 378 -10.20 1.08 -17.88
CA GLY A 378 -11.09 0.54 -18.89
C GLY A 378 -10.57 -0.73 -19.57
N TRP A 379 -11.19 -1.13 -20.68
CA TRP A 379 -10.79 -2.35 -21.39
C TRP A 379 -9.47 -2.18 -22.13
N ASN A 380 -8.53 -3.09 -21.88
CA ASN A 380 -7.26 -3.21 -22.56
C ASN A 380 -7.22 -4.52 -23.36
N PRO A 381 -7.18 -4.49 -24.71
CA PRO A 381 -7.11 -5.69 -25.53
C PRO A 381 -5.88 -6.57 -25.28
N LEU A 382 -4.83 -6.01 -24.63
CA LEU A 382 -3.58 -6.69 -24.34
C LEU A 382 -3.51 -7.27 -22.91
N SER A 383 -4.47 -6.93 -22.04
CA SER A 383 -4.58 -7.51 -20.69
C SER A 383 -5.93 -8.22 -20.53
N THR A 384 -5.91 -9.53 -20.33
CA THR A 384 -7.11 -10.30 -20.01
C THR A 384 -7.71 -9.92 -18.64
N GLY A 385 -6.92 -9.27 -17.77
CA GLY A 385 -7.36 -8.77 -16.48
C GLY A 385 -8.29 -7.56 -16.58
N SER A 386 -8.13 -6.74 -17.63
CA SER A 386 -8.92 -5.52 -17.87
C SER A 386 -10.41 -5.76 -18.15
N VAL A 387 -10.80 -7.01 -18.40
CA VAL A 387 -12.20 -7.37 -18.69
C VAL A 387 -13.03 -7.47 -17.40
N HIS A 388 -12.40 -7.87 -16.29
CA HIS A 388 -13.08 -8.00 -15.02
C HIS A 388 -12.96 -6.72 -14.20
N ARG A 389 -14.09 -6.11 -13.85
CA ARG A 389 -14.15 -4.70 -13.41
C ARG A 389 -13.71 -4.43 -11.96
N TYR A 390 -13.74 -5.44 -11.08
CA TYR A 390 -13.58 -5.24 -9.63
C TYR A 390 -12.54 -6.15 -8.95
N LEU A 391 -11.83 -7.01 -9.67
CA LEU A 391 -10.97 -8.02 -9.06
C LEU A 391 -9.70 -7.39 -8.49
N TYR A 392 -9.36 -7.75 -7.25
CA TYR A 392 -8.05 -7.44 -6.70
C TYR A 392 -7.04 -8.53 -7.05
N GLY A 393 -5.85 -8.13 -7.50
CA GLY A 393 -4.77 -9.06 -7.84
C GLY A 393 -5.16 -10.11 -8.89
N LEU A 394 -6.12 -9.80 -9.77
CA LEU A 394 -6.71 -10.74 -10.74
C LEU A 394 -7.23 -12.06 -10.14
N GLY A 395 -7.63 -12.04 -8.86
CA GLY A 395 -8.11 -13.23 -8.13
C GLY A 395 -6.98 -14.08 -7.54
N ASP A 396 -5.74 -13.64 -7.65
CA ASP A 396 -4.57 -14.20 -6.98
C ASP A 396 -3.85 -13.11 -6.16
N PRO A 397 -4.40 -12.74 -4.99
CA PRO A 397 -3.78 -11.76 -4.12
C PRO A 397 -2.54 -12.30 -3.41
N VAL A 398 -2.10 -13.54 -3.65
CA VAL A 398 -0.86 -14.09 -3.09
C VAL A 398 0.30 -13.69 -3.98
N ASN A 399 0.17 -13.89 -5.29
CA ASN A 399 1.20 -13.56 -6.27
C ASN A 399 1.04 -12.15 -6.87
N GLY A 400 -0.15 -11.54 -6.79
CA GLY A 400 -0.44 -10.22 -7.32
C GLY A 400 -0.74 -9.17 -6.26
N SER A 401 -0.47 -7.91 -6.62
CA SER A 401 -0.92 -6.71 -5.91
C SER A 401 -1.26 -5.62 -6.93
N ASP A 402 -2.06 -4.64 -6.50
CA ASP A 402 -2.35 -3.40 -7.24
C ASP A 402 -2.17 -2.20 -6.30
N PRO A 403 -0.94 -1.69 -6.10
CA PRO A 403 -0.69 -0.56 -5.21
C PRO A 403 -1.32 0.74 -5.71
N SER A 404 -1.51 0.88 -7.03
CA SER A 404 -2.09 2.07 -7.64
C SER A 404 -3.61 2.15 -7.50
N GLY A 405 -4.26 0.99 -7.27
CA GLY A 405 -5.70 0.82 -7.39
C GLY A 405 -6.22 1.08 -8.80
N ALA A 406 -5.37 1.10 -9.82
CA ALA A 406 -5.72 1.38 -11.20
C ALA A 406 -5.11 0.36 -12.18
N SER A 407 -4.34 -0.62 -11.70
CA SER A 407 -3.61 -1.52 -12.59
C SER A 407 -4.47 -2.68 -13.06
N ASP A 408 -4.49 -2.91 -14.38
CA ASP A 408 -5.07 -4.09 -15.03
C ASP A 408 -4.09 -5.28 -15.11
N THR A 409 -2.86 -5.08 -14.62
CA THR A 409 -1.81 -6.09 -14.52
C THR A 409 -1.43 -6.30 -13.05
N THR A 410 -1.15 -7.55 -12.69
CA THR A 410 -0.51 -7.84 -11.41
C THR A 410 0.95 -7.39 -11.49
N VAL A 411 1.45 -6.74 -10.45
CA VAL A 411 2.90 -6.66 -10.23
C VAL A 411 3.36 -8.10 -10.01
N GLY A 412 3.89 -8.71 -11.07
CA GLY A 412 3.96 -10.17 -11.28
C GLY A 412 5.08 -10.90 -10.53
N ASN A 413 5.85 -10.19 -9.72
CA ASN A 413 6.74 -10.78 -8.74
C ASN A 413 6.36 -10.19 -7.39
N PHE A 414 6.58 -10.95 -6.30
CA PHE A 414 6.64 -10.39 -4.95
C PHE A 414 7.16 -8.96 -5.02
N PRO A 415 6.38 -7.93 -4.64
CA PRO A 415 6.86 -6.57 -4.74
C PRO A 415 8.03 -6.44 -3.77
N ILE A 416 9.23 -6.61 -4.33
CA ILE A 416 10.48 -6.29 -3.66
C ILE A 416 10.41 -4.78 -3.46
N PRO A 417 10.89 -4.25 -2.33
CA PRO A 417 11.22 -2.83 -2.28
C PRO A 417 12.04 -2.48 -3.53
N GLY A 418 11.49 -1.60 -4.39
CA GLY A 418 12.17 -1.10 -5.57
C GLY A 418 11.81 -1.72 -6.92
N ASP A 419 10.75 -2.54 -7.03
CA ASP A 419 10.14 -2.74 -8.34
C ASP A 419 9.58 -1.37 -8.78
N PRO A 420 10.07 -0.76 -9.88
CA PRO A 420 9.52 0.50 -10.34
C PRO A 420 8.02 0.33 -10.51
N ALA A 421 7.23 1.33 -10.11
CA ALA A 421 5.83 1.37 -10.49
C ALA A 421 5.77 1.05 -12.00
N PRO A 422 4.90 0.13 -12.45
CA PRO A 422 4.72 -0.07 -13.88
C PRO A 422 4.51 1.31 -14.47
N THR A 423 5.27 1.64 -15.53
CA THR A 423 5.15 2.95 -16.18
C THR A 423 3.68 3.14 -16.51
N SER A 424 3.00 3.96 -15.72
CA SER A 424 1.63 4.37 -16.01
C SER A 424 1.65 4.87 -17.45
N PRO A 425 0.75 4.40 -18.34
CA PRO A 425 0.62 5.01 -19.64
C PRO A 425 0.25 6.48 -19.40
N ASP A 426 1.23 7.37 -19.58
CA ASP A 426 1.10 8.82 -19.65
C ASP A 426 -0.01 9.43 -18.76
N TYR A 427 0.21 9.38 -17.45
CA TYR A 427 -0.15 10.53 -16.62
C TYR A 427 1.14 11.10 -16.06
N GLY A 428 1.96 11.67 -16.94
CA GLY A 428 2.79 12.80 -16.53
C GLY A 428 1.88 13.85 -15.86
N PRO A 429 2.43 14.70 -14.97
CA PRO A 429 1.62 15.76 -14.36
C PRO A 429 0.85 16.44 -15.48
N LEU A 430 -0.49 16.44 -15.39
CA LEU A 430 -1.33 17.13 -16.33
C LEU A 430 -0.83 18.57 -16.35
N ARG A 431 -0.09 18.93 -17.39
CA ARG A 431 0.22 20.32 -17.70
C ARG A 431 -1.13 21.02 -17.68
N PRO A 432 -1.34 22.05 -16.85
CA PRO A 432 -2.36 23.03 -17.17
C PRO A 432 -1.96 23.52 -18.55
N THR A 433 -2.73 23.15 -19.56
CA THR A 433 -2.58 23.75 -20.88
C THR A 433 -2.67 25.24 -20.66
N GLY A 434 -1.57 25.93 -20.92
CA GLY A 434 -1.51 27.38 -20.81
C GLY A 434 -2.69 27.96 -21.56
N ALA A 435 -3.40 28.89 -20.92
CA ALA A 435 -4.34 29.75 -21.60
C ALA A 435 -3.64 30.33 -22.83
N VAL A 436 -4.13 29.97 -24.01
CA VAL A 436 -3.76 30.64 -25.25
C VAL A 436 -4.66 31.86 -25.34
N GLU A 437 -4.02 33.03 -25.16
CA GLU A 437 -4.43 34.42 -25.43
C GLU A 437 -5.74 34.96 -24.84
#